data_AF-A0A177E4N4-F1
#
_entry.id   AF-A0A177E4N4-F1
#
_cell.length_a   1.000
_cell.length_b   1.000
_cell.length_c   1.000
_cell.angle_alpha   90.00
_cell.angle_beta   90.00
_cell.angle_gamma   90.00
#
_symmetry.space_group_name_H-M   'P 1'
#
loop_
_entity.id
_entity.type
_entity.pdbx_description
1 polymer ?
#
loop_
_entity_poly.entity_id
_entity_poly.type
_entity_poly.pdbx_seq_one_letter_code
_entity_poly.pdbx_strand_id
1 'polypeptide(L)'
;MIECSYLVTTSSGQGDKSKTEVSVNDLIKKYYPNALFIGFVDGIGWYVRKKDLKRMVSSYDDVFTFHEEEIERFKKLSMHIMGAKEDAENRF
;
A
#
# COMPACT_ATOMS: atom_id res chain seq x y z
N MET A 1 14.06 -0.13 -2.48
CA MET A 1 13.35 -1.38 -2.12
C MET A 1 11.92 -0.98 -1.78
N ILE A 2 10.93 -1.60 -2.41
CA ILE A 2 9.50 -1.36 -2.14
C ILE A 2 8.96 -2.64 -1.51
N GLU A 3 8.28 -2.52 -0.37
CA GLU A 3 7.57 -3.63 0.26
C GLU A 3 6.06 -3.38 0.16
N CYS A 4 5.34 -4.37 -0.38
CA CYS A 4 3.91 -4.28 -0.66
C CYS A 4 3.14 -5.26 0.23
N SER A 5 2.18 -4.76 1.02
CA SER A 5 1.21 -5.59 1.74
C SER A 5 -0.15 -5.55 1.04
N TYR A 6 -0.80 -6.70 0.93
CA TYR A 6 -2.11 -6.85 0.32
C TYR A 6 -3.11 -7.43 1.32
N LEU A 7 -4.26 -6.76 1.47
CA LEU A 7 -5.30 -7.18 2.40
C LEU A 7 -6.71 -7.20 1.76
N VAL A 8 -7.24 -8.40 1.52
CA VAL A 8 -8.68 -8.63 1.26
C VAL A 8 -9.37 -8.97 2.56
N THR A 9 -10.48 -8.29 2.87
CA THR A 9 -11.20 -8.55 4.13
C THR A 9 -12.64 -9.01 3.90
N THR A 10 -12.94 -10.24 4.32
CA THR A 10 -14.27 -10.70 4.71
C THR A 10 -14.35 -10.66 6.25
N SER A 11 -14.67 -9.48 6.79
CA SER A 11 -15.20 -9.24 8.15
C SER A 11 -14.38 -9.58 9.42
N SER A 12 -13.45 -10.54 9.43
CA SER A 12 -12.76 -11.01 10.66
C SER A 12 -11.28 -10.58 10.76
N GLY A 13 -10.85 -10.15 11.96
CA GLY A 13 -9.46 -9.81 12.31
C GLY A 13 -8.94 -8.42 11.89
N GLN A 14 -9.80 -7.51 11.39
CA GLN A 14 -9.39 -6.20 10.84
C GLN A 14 -8.64 -5.30 11.84
N GLY A 15 -9.04 -5.32 13.12
CA GLY A 15 -8.38 -4.53 14.17
C GLY A 15 -6.96 -5.01 14.46
N ASP A 16 -6.75 -6.31 14.56
CA ASP A 16 -5.42 -6.88 14.81
C ASP A 16 -4.51 -6.70 13.59
N LYS A 17 -5.04 -6.81 12.38
CA LYS A 17 -4.32 -6.49 11.13
C LYS A 17 -3.77 -5.06 11.17
N SER A 18 -4.57 -4.07 11.58
CA SER A 18 -4.09 -2.68 11.66
C SER A 18 -2.95 -2.47 12.65
N LYS A 19 -2.94 -3.19 13.79
CA LYS A 19 -1.85 -3.11 14.78
C LYS A 19 -0.57 -3.75 14.28
N THR A 20 -0.70 -4.87 13.56
CA THR A 20 0.43 -5.55 12.93
C THR A 20 1.10 -4.63 11.91
N GLU A 21 0.32 -3.98 11.05
CA GLU A 21 0.88 -3.13 9.97
C GLU A 21 1.60 -1.90 10.51
N VAL A 22 1.11 -1.29 11.61
CA VAL A 22 1.85 -0.22 12.30
C VAL A 22 3.20 -0.73 12.80
N SER A 23 3.23 -1.91 13.41
CA SER A 23 4.47 -2.50 13.93
C SER A 23 5.45 -2.86 12.80
N VAL A 24 4.93 -3.32 11.65
CA VAL A 24 5.74 -3.60 10.46
C VAL A 24 6.35 -2.31 9.91
N ASN A 25 5.57 -1.23 9.82
CA ASN A 25 6.10 0.07 9.37
C ASN A 25 7.26 0.54 10.26
N ASP A 26 7.10 0.46 11.59
CA ASP A 26 8.17 0.84 12.54
C ASP A 26 9.46 0.02 12.31
N LEU A 27 9.33 -1.27 12.02
CA LEU A 27 10.47 -2.14 11.72
C LEU A 27 11.10 -1.81 10.37
N ILE A 28 10.30 -1.57 9.32
CA ILE A 28 10.78 -1.18 8.00
C ILE A 28 11.56 0.13 8.12
N LYS A 29 11.03 1.16 8.78
CA LYS A 29 11.72 2.44 8.97
C LYS A 29 13.00 2.30 9.79
N LYS A 30 13.04 1.37 10.76
CA LYS A 30 14.23 1.11 11.58
C LYS A 30 15.37 0.46 10.79
N TYR A 31 15.08 -0.57 9.98
CA TYR A 31 16.11 -1.34 9.27
C TYR A 31 16.36 -0.87 7.84
N TYR A 32 15.37 -0.23 7.22
CA TYR A 32 15.38 0.23 5.84
C TYR A 32 14.76 1.64 5.74
N PRO A 33 15.43 2.69 6.26
CA PRO A 33 14.87 4.04 6.34
C PRO A 33 14.52 4.67 4.99
N ASN A 34 15.11 4.18 3.90
CA ASN A 34 14.84 4.62 2.52
C ASN A 34 13.81 3.72 1.79
N ALA A 35 13.18 2.78 2.49
CA ALA A 35 12.12 1.96 1.92
C ALA A 35 10.75 2.65 2.09
N LEU A 36 9.89 2.39 1.10
CA LEU A 36 8.49 2.79 1.13
C LEU A 36 7.64 1.56 1.44
N PHE A 37 6.72 1.73 2.38
CA PHE A 37 5.75 0.72 2.77
C PHE A 37 4.37 1.09 2.23
N ILE A 38 3.91 0.31 1.25
CA ILE A 38 2.73 0.63 0.45
C ILE A 38 1.59 -0.35 0.75
N GLY A 39 0.40 0.19 1.02
CA GLY A 39 -0.80 -0.61 1.31
C GLY A 39 -1.78 -0.66 0.14
N PHE A 40 -2.26 -1.85 -0.23
CA PHE A 40 -3.43 -1.99 -1.10
C PHE A 40 -4.66 -2.33 -0.26
N VAL A 41 -5.60 -1.38 -0.18
CA VAL A 41 -6.78 -1.47 0.70
C VAL A 41 -8.04 -1.38 -0.15
N ASP A 42 -8.70 -2.53 -0.34
CA ASP A 42 -9.95 -2.61 -1.10
C ASP A 42 -11.02 -3.44 -0.36
N GLY A 43 -12.29 -3.17 -0.68
CA GLY A 43 -13.45 -3.90 -0.18
C GLY A 43 -14.46 -3.08 0.63
N ILE A 44 -15.74 -3.45 0.50
CA ILE A 44 -16.89 -2.78 1.16
C ILE A 44 -16.84 -2.83 2.69
N GLY A 45 -16.08 -3.77 3.26
CA GLY A 45 -15.94 -3.94 4.72
C GLY A 45 -15.41 -2.70 5.45
N TRP A 46 -14.71 -1.80 4.74
CA TRP A 46 -14.22 -0.54 5.29
C TRP A 46 -15.28 0.56 5.39
N TYR A 47 -16.34 0.50 4.58
CA TYR A 47 -17.40 1.51 4.57
C TYR A 47 -18.09 1.65 5.94
N VAL A 48 -18.34 0.51 6.58
CA VAL A 48 -18.96 0.43 7.92
C VAL A 48 -17.95 0.59 9.07
N ARG A 49 -16.64 0.68 8.78
CA ARG A 49 -15.56 0.75 9.77
C ARG A 49 -14.55 1.85 9.49
N LYS A 50 -15.05 3.08 9.31
CA LYS A 50 -14.24 4.29 9.01
C LYS A 50 -13.09 4.53 9.99
N LYS A 51 -13.26 4.20 11.28
CA LYS A 51 -12.22 4.38 12.31
C LYS A 51 -11.05 3.41 12.15
N ASP A 52 -11.34 2.15 11.81
CA ASP A 52 -10.31 1.13 11.58
C ASP A 52 -9.64 1.36 10.23
N LEU A 53 -10.40 1.78 9.22
CA LEU A 53 -9.84 2.22 7.94
C LEU A 53 -8.83 3.34 8.13
N LYS A 54 -9.17 4.37 8.91
CA LYS A 54 -8.26 5.50 9.16
C LYS A 54 -6.94 5.05 9.81
N ARG A 55 -7.01 4.09 10.73
CA ARG A 55 -5.81 3.52 11.40
C ARG A 55 -4.97 2.69 10.43
N MET A 56 -5.62 1.90 9.58
CA MET A 56 -4.97 1.11 8.56
C MET A 56 -4.28 2.00 7.52
N VAL A 57 -4.97 3.03 7.01
CA VAL A 57 -4.37 3.95 6.03
C VAL A 57 -3.19 4.71 6.62
N SER A 58 -3.23 5.04 7.91
CA SER A 58 -2.11 5.71 8.58
C SER A 58 -0.89 4.84 8.86
N SER A 59 -0.95 3.52 8.68
CA SER A 59 0.21 2.64 8.90
C SER A 59 1.12 2.53 7.68
N TYR A 60 0.65 2.94 6.50
CA TYR A 60 1.42 2.91 5.26
C TYR A 60 1.92 4.30 4.89
N ASP A 61 2.99 4.37 4.10
CA ASP A 61 3.48 5.63 3.52
C ASP A 61 2.55 6.15 2.41
N ASP A 62 1.90 5.23 1.69
CA ASP A 62 0.89 5.52 0.68
C ASP A 62 -0.08 4.33 0.56
N VAL A 63 -1.31 4.60 0.12
CA VAL A 63 -2.37 3.59 0.00
C VAL A 63 -3.05 3.69 -1.34
N PHE A 64 -3.23 2.53 -1.97
CA PHE A 64 -3.89 2.36 -3.25
C PHE A 64 -5.12 1.46 -3.12
N THR A 65 -6.02 1.56 -4.09
CA THR A 65 -7.13 0.62 -4.29
C THR A 65 -6.92 -0.14 -5.61
N PHE A 66 -7.77 -1.12 -5.92
CA PHE A 66 -7.76 -1.75 -7.25
C PHE A 66 -8.52 -0.98 -8.31
N HIS A 67 -8.96 0.24 -8.00
CA HIS A 67 -9.47 1.14 -9.02
C HIS A 67 -8.38 1.42 -10.06
N GLU A 68 -8.74 1.42 -11.34
CA GLU A 68 -7.80 1.53 -12.45
C GLU A 68 -6.89 2.76 -12.33
N GLU A 69 -7.45 3.89 -11.89
CA GLU A 69 -6.70 5.13 -11.65
C GLU A 69 -5.62 4.99 -10.56
N GLU A 70 -5.92 4.25 -9.49
CA GLU A 70 -4.97 4.01 -8.40
C GLU A 70 -3.88 3.03 -8.82
N ILE A 71 -4.22 2.04 -9.66
CA ILE A 71 -3.21 1.16 -10.26
C ILE A 71 -2.27 1.96 -11.17
N GLU A 72 -2.79 2.90 -11.95
CA GLU A 72 -1.98 3.75 -12.80
C GLU A 72 -1.09 4.71 -11.96
N ARG A 73 -1.62 5.24 -10.86
CA ARG A 73 -0.83 6.02 -9.89
C ARG A 73 0.30 5.20 -9.28
N PHE A 74 0.05 3.94 -8.93
CA PHE A 74 1.06 3.03 -8.39
C PHE A 74 2.15 2.69 -9.41
N LYS A 75 1.80 2.47 -10.68
CA LYS A 75 2.78 2.26 -11.75
C LYS A 75 3.71 3.47 -11.90
N LYS A 76 3.16 4.69 -11.92
CA LYS A 76 3.94 5.93 -11.99
C LYS A 76 4.89 6.07 -10.81
N LEU A 77 4.42 5.79 -9.59
CA LEU A 77 5.25 5.77 -8.38
C LEU A 77 6.40 4.76 -8.54
N SER A 78 6.10 3.55 -8.99
CA SER A 78 7.08 2.48 -9.18
C SER A 78 8.14 2.85 -10.22
N MET A 79 7.73 3.40 -11.38
CA MET A 79 8.64 3.86 -12.43
C MET A 79 9.56 4.99 -11.93
N HIS A 80 9.00 5.94 -11.18
CA HIS A 80 9.77 7.03 -10.58
C HIS A 80 10.84 6.51 -9.62
N ILE A 81 10.49 5.58 -8.72
CA ILE A 81 11.42 4.99 -7.75
C ILE A 81 12.49 4.14 -8.43
N MET A 82 12.12 3.39 -9.48
CA MET A 82 13.03 2.51 -10.21
C MET A 82 13.94 3.28 -11.19
N GLY A 83 13.74 4.59 -11.37
CA GLY A 83 14.53 5.40 -12.30
C GLY A 83 14.34 5.00 -13.77
N ALA A 84 13.20 4.40 -14.12
CA ALA A 84 12.92 4.04 -15.49
C ALA A 84 12.69 5.31 -16.33
N LYS A 85 13.66 5.63 -17.20
CA LYS A 85 13.37 6.42 -18.40
C LYS A 85 12.43 5.59 -19.28
N GLU A 86 11.50 6.26 -19.95
CA GLU A 86 10.57 5.66 -20.91
C GLU A 86 11.34 4.96 -22.05
N ASP A 87 11.69 3.68 -21.87
CA ASP A 87 12.13 2.79 -22.96
C ASP A 87 11.01 1.82 -23.36
N ALA A 88 9.76 2.13 -22.99
CA ALA A 88 8.59 1.28 -23.24
C ALA A 88 7.95 1.46 -24.62
N GLU A 89 8.54 2.26 -25.51
CA GLU A 89 8.03 2.44 -26.89
C GLU A 89 8.56 1.40 -27.90
N ASN A 90 9.47 0.50 -27.51
CA ASN A 90 10.13 -0.39 -28.48
C ASN A 90 9.96 -1.90 -28.23
N ARG A 91 8.79 -2.31 -27.74
CA ARG A 91 8.43 -3.73 -27.63
C ARG A 91 7.00 -4.01 -28.08
N PHE A 92 6.70 -3.68 -29.33
CA PHE A 92 5.72 -4.38 -30.16
C PHE A 92 6.21 -4.39 -31.62
#